data_AF-A0A413ZDU3-F1
#
_entry.id   AF-A0A413ZDU3-F1
#
_cell.length_a   1.000
_cell.length_b   1.000
_cell.length_c   1.000
_cell.angle_alpha   90.00
_cell.angle_beta   90.00
_cell.angle_gamma   90.00
#
_symmetry.space_group_name_H-M   'P 1'
#
loop_
_entity.id
_entity.type
_entity.pdbx_description
1 polymer ?
#
loop_
_entity_poly.entity_id
_entity_poly.type
_entity_poly.pdbx_seq_one_letter_code
_entity_poly.pdbx_strand_id
1 'polypeptide(L)'
;MNDRFVIKRGWNQVCMFIVTIAAILLLCVKQQILLDQILGIVCVAMIWFVLFLFFIEHDRAEGLISHNRETDFKKVLYSYTAAAVVVVFASYFPGFVKPLVFVPLIIAAFVSERLALITGIFWDSMICLVMGLHSQELILYCLLTIFGVILAGTAEEAAKQGKKLIWYEVLLFCLSVLLPVTFYYLTYQEVHFVLLLWGIGEGAISVLWLQFGYPHFSHLREQEVNDILTDIIDDTYPLVRELSNFSKQEYQHARRVSRLAASCARVAGADEKTCAAAGFYYRIGIMEGEPLTESGIRIAQEHCFPEDVIRIISEYDGETAPPSSIESAIVHMVNGLVKKIEVFDSYTMASEWNQDMVIYQTLNEYSASGIYDQSGLGMNMFLKIREYLVNEETFFF
;
A
#
# COMPACT_ATOMS: atom_id res chain seq x y z
N MET A 1 -0.72 -19.46 4.49
CA MET A 1 -1.65 -18.40 4.98
C MET A 1 -3.06 -18.79 4.59
N ASN A 2 -3.97 -18.93 5.54
CA ASN A 2 -5.40 -18.99 5.24
C ASN A 2 -5.85 -17.55 4.99
N ASP A 3 -6.12 -17.17 3.73
CA ASP A 3 -6.70 -15.87 3.39
C ASP A 3 -8.10 -15.77 4.02
N ARG A 4 -8.19 -15.16 5.20
CA ARG A 4 -9.45 -14.86 5.86
C ARG A 4 -9.97 -13.50 5.41
N PHE A 5 -11.28 -13.40 5.27
CA PHE A 5 -11.97 -12.17 4.90
C PHE A 5 -11.79 -11.13 6.00
N VAL A 6 -11.10 -10.02 5.70
CA VAL A 6 -10.94 -8.90 6.63
C VAL A 6 -12.02 -7.87 6.35
N ILE A 7 -12.78 -7.50 7.39
CA ILE A 7 -13.97 -6.64 7.28
C ILE A 7 -13.62 -5.28 6.67
N LYS A 8 -12.47 -4.68 7.04
CA LYS A 8 -12.00 -3.41 6.47
C LYS A 8 -11.83 -3.48 4.94
N ARG A 9 -11.22 -4.56 4.44
CA ARG A 9 -11.03 -4.79 3.00
C ARG A 9 -12.37 -4.93 2.29
N GLY A 10 -13.25 -5.77 2.84
CA GLY A 10 -14.60 -5.98 2.30
C GLY A 10 -15.41 -4.69 2.22
N TRP A 11 -15.30 -3.82 3.23
CA TRP A 11 -16.01 -2.53 3.22
C TRP A 11 -15.54 -1.61 2.09
N ASN A 12 -14.22 -1.50 1.86
CA ASN A 12 -13.69 -0.67 0.78
C ASN A 12 -14.03 -1.25 -0.61
N GLN A 13 -14.09 -2.57 -0.76
CA GLN A 13 -14.60 -3.23 -1.96
C GLN A 13 -16.08 -2.91 -2.22
N VAL A 14 -16.93 -2.98 -1.19
CA VAL A 14 -18.34 -2.58 -1.29
C VAL A 14 -18.48 -1.11 -1.65
N CYS A 15 -17.66 -0.23 -1.08
CA CYS A 15 -17.65 1.19 -1.45
C CYS A 15 -17.29 1.40 -2.93
N MET A 16 -16.28 0.69 -3.45
CA MET A 16 -15.94 0.75 -4.87
C MET A 16 -17.10 0.28 -5.75
N PHE A 17 -17.82 -0.77 -5.34
CA PHE A 17 -19.01 -1.25 -6.06
C PHE A 17 -20.11 -0.18 -6.13
N ILE A 18 -20.41 0.45 -5.00
CA ILE A 18 -21.39 1.54 -4.92
C ILE A 18 -20.99 2.68 -5.84
N VAL A 19 -19.70 3.05 -5.88
CA VAL A 19 -19.19 4.10 -6.77
C VAL A 19 -19.37 3.72 -8.25
N THR A 20 -19.06 2.48 -8.64
CA THR A 20 -19.25 2.00 -10.02
C THR A 20 -20.71 2.12 -10.45
N ILE A 21 -21.63 1.60 -9.63
CA ILE A 21 -23.07 1.64 -9.94
C ILE A 21 -23.59 3.08 -9.96
N ALA A 22 -23.21 3.91 -8.98
CA ALA A 22 -23.63 5.30 -8.91
C ALA A 22 -23.16 6.11 -10.14
N ALA A 23 -21.89 5.98 -10.52
CA ALA A 23 -21.35 6.68 -11.69
C ALA A 23 -22.04 6.25 -12.99
N ILE A 24 -22.30 4.95 -13.18
CA ILE A 24 -23.02 4.44 -14.36
C ILE A 24 -24.46 4.95 -14.38
N LEU A 25 -25.17 4.90 -13.26
CA LEU A 25 -26.54 5.42 -13.17
C LEU A 25 -26.59 6.93 -13.49
N LEU A 26 -25.61 7.71 -13.02
CA LEU A 26 -25.50 9.13 -13.37
C LEU A 26 -25.30 9.35 -14.87
N LEU A 27 -24.46 8.55 -15.53
CA LEU A 27 -24.28 8.60 -16.99
C LEU A 27 -25.57 8.22 -17.73
N CYS A 28 -26.28 7.19 -17.29
CA CYS A 28 -27.54 6.75 -17.89
C CYS A 28 -28.66 7.80 -17.74
N VAL A 29 -28.78 8.43 -16.57
CA VAL A 29 -29.76 9.50 -16.32
C VAL A 29 -29.51 10.69 -17.24
N LYS A 30 -28.24 11.06 -17.44
CA LYS A 30 -27.86 12.14 -18.34
C LYS A 30 -28.31 11.89 -19.78
N GLN A 31 -28.18 10.66 -20.27
CA GLN A 31 -28.53 10.29 -21.63
C GLN A 31 -30.02 9.90 -21.79
N GLN A 32 -30.82 9.95 -20.71
CA GLN A 32 -32.23 9.55 -20.68
C GLN A 32 -32.49 8.17 -21.28
N ILE A 33 -31.67 7.19 -20.90
CA ILE A 33 -31.74 5.82 -21.40
C ILE A 33 -32.99 5.10 -20.85
N LEU A 34 -33.57 4.21 -21.65
CA LEU A 34 -34.71 3.38 -21.27
C LEU A 34 -34.34 2.40 -20.14
N LEU A 35 -35.33 2.08 -19.30
CA LEU A 35 -35.10 1.30 -18.07
C LEU A 35 -34.60 -0.13 -18.34
N ASP A 36 -35.01 -0.74 -19.45
CA ASP A 36 -34.54 -2.04 -19.92
C ASP A 36 -33.06 -2.03 -20.31
N GLN A 37 -32.61 -0.99 -21.01
CA GLN A 37 -31.21 -0.79 -21.39
C GLN A 37 -30.33 -0.51 -20.17
N ILE A 38 -30.83 0.25 -19.19
CA ILE A 38 -30.12 0.47 -17.91
C ILE A 38 -29.82 -0.86 -17.23
N LEU A 39 -30.79 -1.77 -17.20
CA LEU A 39 -30.61 -3.08 -16.59
C LEU A 39 -29.50 -3.89 -17.28
N GLY A 40 -29.43 -3.85 -18.61
CA GLY A 40 -28.35 -4.46 -19.39
C GLY A 40 -26.97 -3.89 -19.05
N ILE A 41 -26.85 -2.56 -18.97
CA ILE A 41 -25.58 -1.88 -18.64
C ILE A 41 -25.13 -2.19 -17.22
N VAL A 42 -26.06 -2.19 -16.25
CA VAL A 42 -25.77 -2.56 -14.85
C VAL A 42 -25.32 -4.03 -14.76
N CYS A 43 -25.92 -4.95 -15.53
CA CYS A 43 -25.47 -6.34 -15.59
C CYS A 43 -24.02 -6.48 -16.08
N VAL A 44 -23.64 -5.76 -17.14
CA VAL A 44 -22.25 -5.76 -17.63
C VAL A 44 -21.30 -5.21 -16.57
N ALA A 45 -21.69 -4.12 -15.89
CA ALA A 45 -20.91 -3.52 -14.82
C ALA A 45 -20.71 -4.48 -13.63
N MET A 46 -21.73 -5.23 -13.24
CA MET A 46 -21.63 -6.23 -12.18
C MET A 46 -20.66 -7.36 -12.55
N ILE A 47 -20.74 -7.89 -13.78
CA ILE A 47 -19.84 -8.93 -14.25
C ILE A 47 -18.39 -8.44 -14.25
N TRP A 48 -18.16 -7.23 -14.77
CA TRP A 48 -16.84 -6.62 -14.75
C TRP A 48 -16.34 -6.42 -13.32
N PHE A 49 -17.19 -5.93 -12.40
CA PHE A 49 -16.78 -5.65 -11.04
C PHE A 49 -16.34 -6.92 -10.28
N VAL A 50 -17.02 -8.06 -10.50
CA VAL A 50 -16.58 -9.34 -9.94
C VAL A 50 -15.19 -9.74 -10.44
N LEU A 51 -14.91 -9.56 -11.75
CA LEU A 51 -13.58 -9.80 -12.31
C LEU A 51 -12.55 -8.80 -11.75
N PHE A 52 -12.94 -7.54 -11.57
CA PHE A 52 -12.08 -6.51 -10.99
C PHE A 52 -11.68 -6.83 -9.55
N LEU A 53 -12.60 -7.33 -8.72
CA LEU A 53 -12.28 -7.82 -7.37
C LEU A 53 -11.27 -8.96 -7.40
N PHE A 54 -11.43 -9.91 -8.33
CA PHE A 54 -10.46 -11.00 -8.50
C PHE A 54 -9.06 -10.46 -8.86
N PHE A 55 -8.97 -9.49 -9.78
CA PHE A 55 -7.68 -8.89 -10.14
C PHE A 55 -7.05 -8.12 -8.98
N ILE A 56 -7.82 -7.34 -8.21
CA ILE A 56 -7.30 -6.64 -7.03
C ILE A 56 -6.74 -7.63 -6.00
N GLU A 57 -7.45 -8.71 -5.71
CA GLU A 57 -6.98 -9.73 -4.77
C GLU A 57 -5.76 -10.48 -5.30
N HIS A 58 -5.69 -10.71 -6.62
CA HIS A 58 -4.53 -11.31 -7.25
C HIS A 58 -3.29 -10.38 -7.20
N ASP A 59 -3.42 -9.09 -7.55
CA ASP A 59 -2.36 -8.09 -7.41
C ASP A 59 -1.89 -7.97 -5.95
N ARG A 60 -2.83 -8.03 -4.99
CA ARG A 60 -2.52 -8.05 -3.55
C ARG A 60 -1.71 -9.27 -3.16
N ALA A 61 -2.15 -10.47 -3.55
CA ALA A 61 -1.47 -11.72 -3.22
C ALA A 61 -0.04 -11.77 -3.78
N GLU A 62 0.17 -11.19 -4.96
CA GLU A 62 1.49 -11.03 -5.58
C GLU A 62 2.35 -9.91 -4.93
N GLY A 63 1.79 -9.10 -4.04
CA GLY A 63 2.48 -7.96 -3.43
C GLY A 63 2.70 -6.78 -4.38
N LEU A 64 1.95 -6.71 -5.48
CA LEU A 64 2.09 -5.65 -6.50
C LEU A 64 1.46 -4.32 -6.08
N ILE A 65 0.69 -4.30 -4.98
CA ILE A 65 0.07 -3.09 -4.43
C ILE A 65 0.91 -2.62 -3.24
N SER A 66 1.56 -1.46 -3.38
CA SER A 66 2.39 -0.84 -2.33
C SER A 66 3.49 -1.75 -1.74
N HIS A 67 3.91 -2.80 -2.46
CA HIS A 67 4.86 -3.81 -1.98
C HIS A 67 4.42 -4.50 -0.66
N ASN A 68 3.12 -4.51 -0.37
CA ASN A 68 2.56 -5.06 0.86
C ASN A 68 1.33 -5.92 0.56
N ARG A 69 1.31 -7.15 1.06
CA ARG A 69 0.18 -8.07 0.91
C ARG A 69 -1.02 -7.73 1.79
N GLU A 70 -0.82 -6.97 2.85
CA GLU A 70 -1.87 -6.59 3.81
C GLU A 70 -2.26 -5.12 3.64
N THR A 71 -2.86 -4.81 2.49
CA THR A 71 -3.35 -3.48 2.17
C THR A 71 -4.85 -3.32 2.47
N ASP A 72 -5.21 -2.14 3.00
CA ASP A 72 -6.60 -1.80 3.34
C ASP A 72 -7.46 -1.41 2.11
N PHE A 73 -6.90 -1.31 0.91
CA PHE A 73 -7.55 -0.79 -0.32
C PHE A 73 -8.10 0.65 -0.25
N LYS A 74 -7.84 1.40 0.83
CA LYS A 74 -8.35 2.77 0.99
C LYS A 74 -7.84 3.72 -0.11
N LYS A 75 -6.55 3.65 -0.46
CA LYS A 75 -5.97 4.45 -1.56
C LYS A 75 -6.50 4.03 -2.93
N VAL A 76 -6.70 2.72 -3.14
CA VAL A 76 -7.34 2.17 -4.34
C VAL A 76 -8.76 2.72 -4.50
N LEU A 77 -9.55 2.78 -3.42
CA LEU A 77 -10.89 3.39 -3.41
C LEU A 77 -10.82 4.88 -3.77
N TYR A 78 -9.87 5.64 -3.21
CA TYR A 78 -9.72 7.06 -3.55
C TYR A 78 -9.38 7.27 -5.03
N SER A 79 -8.41 6.54 -5.58
CA SER A 79 -8.05 6.64 -6.99
C SER A 79 -9.18 6.20 -7.91
N TYR A 80 -9.89 5.12 -7.55
CA TYR A 80 -11.04 4.62 -8.32
C TYR A 80 -12.19 5.62 -8.33
N THR A 81 -12.47 6.25 -7.18
CA THR A 81 -13.51 7.28 -7.07
C THR A 81 -13.15 8.54 -7.86
N ALA A 82 -11.88 8.98 -7.78
CA ALA A 82 -11.39 10.10 -8.59
C ALA A 82 -11.52 9.81 -10.10
N ALA A 83 -11.15 8.61 -10.54
CA ALA A 83 -11.33 8.17 -11.91
C ALA A 83 -12.80 8.15 -12.35
N ALA A 84 -13.72 7.63 -11.51
CA ALA A 84 -15.15 7.63 -11.81
C ALA A 84 -15.71 9.07 -11.96
N VAL A 85 -15.25 10.01 -11.12
CA VAL A 85 -15.60 11.43 -11.24
C VAL A 85 -15.08 12.02 -12.56
N VAL A 86 -13.84 11.69 -12.97
CA VAL A 86 -13.28 12.10 -14.26
C VAL A 86 -14.14 11.58 -15.42
N VAL A 87 -14.63 10.34 -15.37
CA VAL A 87 -15.49 9.78 -16.42
C VAL A 87 -16.83 10.52 -16.50
N VAL A 88 -17.47 10.77 -15.36
CA VAL A 88 -18.72 11.55 -15.31
C VAL A 88 -18.48 12.96 -15.87
N PHE A 89 -17.36 13.59 -15.55
CA PHE A 89 -16.97 14.89 -16.11
C PHE A 89 -16.68 14.83 -17.62
N ALA A 90 -15.96 13.80 -18.08
CA ALA A 90 -15.63 13.57 -19.49
C ALA A 90 -16.89 13.34 -20.35
N SER A 91 -17.99 12.89 -19.75
CA SER A 91 -19.27 12.78 -20.45
C SER A 91 -19.79 14.12 -20.99
N TYR A 92 -19.37 15.27 -20.45
CA TYR A 92 -19.79 16.60 -20.90
C TYR A 92 -18.99 17.14 -22.09
N PHE A 93 -17.87 16.50 -22.43
CA PHE A 93 -17.03 16.90 -23.55
C PHE A 93 -17.62 16.41 -24.88
N PRO A 94 -17.35 17.10 -26.00
CA PRO A 94 -17.73 16.61 -27.31
C PRO A 94 -17.03 15.29 -27.66
N GLY A 95 -17.54 14.58 -28.66
CA GLY A 95 -16.95 13.34 -29.15
C GLY A 95 -15.48 13.53 -29.57
N PHE A 96 -14.70 12.46 -29.52
CA PHE A 96 -13.26 12.39 -29.81
C PHE A 96 -12.32 13.15 -28.84
N VAL A 97 -12.81 14.10 -28.03
CA VAL A 97 -11.98 14.90 -27.10
C VAL A 97 -12.36 14.71 -25.63
N LYS A 98 -12.91 13.54 -25.31
CA LYS A 98 -13.18 13.17 -23.92
C LYS A 98 -11.86 12.90 -23.21
N PRO A 99 -11.58 13.56 -22.06
CA PRO A 99 -10.29 13.47 -21.35
C PRO A 99 -10.19 12.15 -20.56
N LEU A 100 -10.28 11.02 -21.25
CA LEU A 100 -10.27 9.68 -20.64
C LEU A 100 -8.86 9.18 -20.32
N VAL A 101 -7.81 9.79 -20.90
CA VAL A 101 -6.40 9.45 -20.59
C VAL A 101 -6.08 9.65 -19.10
N PHE A 102 -6.80 10.54 -18.41
CA PHE A 102 -6.59 10.78 -16.98
C PHE A 102 -7.05 9.60 -16.12
N VAL A 103 -7.97 8.76 -16.58
CA VAL A 103 -8.44 7.58 -15.83
C VAL A 103 -7.28 6.64 -15.51
N PRO A 104 -6.53 6.11 -16.49
CA PRO A 104 -5.38 5.28 -16.21
C PRO A 104 -4.24 6.05 -15.54
N LEU A 105 -4.00 7.33 -15.87
CA LEU A 105 -2.93 8.12 -15.25
C LEU A 105 -3.14 8.33 -13.74
N ILE A 106 -4.39 8.53 -13.31
CA ILE A 106 -4.74 8.65 -11.89
C ILE A 106 -4.57 7.29 -11.21
N ILE A 107 -5.13 6.22 -11.78
CA ILE A 107 -5.09 4.90 -11.14
C ILE A 107 -3.66 4.36 -11.05
N ALA A 108 -2.84 4.56 -12.08
CA ALA A 108 -1.44 4.15 -12.10
C ALA A 108 -0.59 4.85 -11.03
N ALA A 109 -0.98 6.05 -10.59
CA ALA A 109 -0.26 6.78 -9.55
C ALA A 109 -0.41 6.17 -8.14
N PHE A 110 -1.54 5.49 -7.88
CA PHE A 110 -1.87 4.93 -6.56
C PHE A 110 -1.80 3.42 -6.47
N VAL A 111 -1.94 2.70 -7.59
CA VAL A 111 -2.13 1.25 -7.59
C VAL A 111 -1.03 0.57 -8.43
N SER A 112 -1.40 -0.12 -9.51
CA SER A 112 -0.50 -0.81 -10.44
C SER A 112 -0.89 -0.46 -11.87
N GLU A 113 0.07 -0.59 -12.79
CA GLU A 113 -0.16 -0.39 -14.24
C GLU A 113 -1.21 -1.37 -14.79
N ARG A 114 -1.18 -2.63 -14.32
CA ARG A 114 -2.14 -3.67 -14.72
C ARG A 114 -3.57 -3.28 -14.37
N LEU A 115 -3.81 -2.84 -13.13
CA LEU A 115 -5.14 -2.43 -12.69
C LEU A 115 -5.58 -1.11 -13.36
N ALA A 116 -4.66 -0.18 -13.60
CA ALA A 116 -4.93 1.04 -14.35
C ALA A 116 -5.40 0.77 -15.78
N LEU A 117 -4.78 -0.20 -16.47
CA LEU A 117 -5.17 -0.59 -17.82
C LEU A 117 -6.57 -1.22 -17.86
N ILE A 118 -6.84 -2.19 -16.97
CA ILE A 118 -8.13 -2.90 -16.93
C ILE A 118 -9.27 -1.94 -16.60
N THR A 119 -9.06 -1.04 -15.64
CA THR A 119 -10.05 -0.04 -15.24
C THR A 119 -10.25 1.05 -16.28
N GLY A 120 -9.18 1.50 -16.95
CA GLY A 120 -9.27 2.46 -18.06
C GLY A 120 -10.11 1.92 -19.21
N ILE A 121 -9.79 0.72 -19.71
CA ILE A 121 -10.53 0.09 -20.82
C ILE A 121 -12.01 -0.13 -20.45
N PHE A 122 -12.30 -0.48 -19.20
CA PHE A 122 -13.68 -0.60 -18.74
C PHE A 122 -14.43 0.73 -18.82
N TRP A 123 -13.84 1.80 -18.31
CA TRP A 123 -14.48 3.11 -18.34
C TRP A 123 -14.62 3.66 -19.76
N ASP A 124 -13.64 3.43 -20.64
CA ASP A 124 -13.71 3.73 -22.08
C ASP A 124 -14.88 2.98 -22.74
N SER A 125 -15.03 1.69 -22.41
CA SER A 125 -16.12 0.87 -22.93
C SER A 125 -17.49 1.33 -22.40
N MET A 126 -17.60 1.66 -21.11
CA MET A 126 -18.84 2.11 -20.49
C MET A 126 -19.30 3.46 -21.03
N ILE A 127 -18.39 4.44 -21.17
CA ILE A 127 -18.78 5.75 -21.69
C ILE A 127 -19.18 5.67 -23.15
N CYS A 128 -18.50 4.87 -23.97
CA CYS A 128 -18.90 4.62 -25.36
C CYS A 128 -20.26 3.93 -25.47
N LEU A 129 -20.51 2.92 -24.63
CA LEU A 129 -21.78 2.18 -24.61
C LEU A 129 -22.95 3.06 -24.18
N VAL A 130 -22.79 3.83 -23.09
CA VAL A 130 -23.86 4.67 -22.53
C VAL A 130 -24.15 5.86 -23.44
N MET A 131 -23.12 6.53 -23.97
CA MET A 131 -23.32 7.72 -24.80
C MET A 131 -23.61 7.40 -26.27
N GLY A 132 -23.55 6.13 -26.69
CA GLY A 132 -23.77 5.72 -28.08
C GLY A 132 -22.70 6.22 -29.05
N LEU A 133 -21.43 6.24 -28.61
CA LEU A 133 -20.31 6.75 -29.41
C LEU A 133 -19.91 5.78 -30.53
N HIS A 134 -19.27 6.29 -31.57
CA HIS A 134 -18.79 5.48 -32.69
C HIS A 134 -17.67 4.50 -32.28
N SER A 135 -17.52 3.40 -33.01
CA SER A 135 -16.46 2.41 -32.77
C SER A 135 -15.05 3.01 -32.88
N GLN A 136 -14.87 4.01 -33.74
CA GLN A 136 -13.62 4.76 -33.87
C GLN A 136 -13.26 5.54 -32.60
N GLU A 137 -14.25 6.09 -31.88
CA GLU A 137 -14.00 6.75 -30.59
C GLU A 137 -13.55 5.75 -29.52
N LEU A 138 -14.15 4.56 -29.47
CA LEU A 138 -13.71 3.51 -28.55
C LEU A 138 -12.26 3.11 -28.80
N ILE A 139 -11.88 2.91 -30.08
CA ILE A 139 -10.50 2.56 -30.44
C ILE A 139 -9.54 3.69 -30.03
N LEU A 140 -9.91 4.94 -30.26
CA LEU A 140 -9.14 6.11 -29.85
C LEU A 140 -8.89 6.12 -28.33
N TYR A 141 -9.94 6.00 -27.52
CA TYR A 141 -9.81 6.06 -26.06
C TYR A 141 -9.01 4.87 -25.52
N CYS A 142 -9.22 3.65 -26.05
CA CYS A 142 -8.40 2.50 -25.68
C CYS A 142 -6.92 2.70 -26.01
N LEU A 143 -6.59 3.31 -27.17
CA LEU A 143 -5.20 3.62 -27.52
C LEU A 143 -4.60 4.65 -26.57
N LEU A 144 -5.33 5.73 -26.29
CA LEU A 144 -4.91 6.74 -25.31
C LEU A 144 -4.69 6.11 -23.93
N THR A 145 -5.58 5.21 -23.50
CA THR A 145 -5.46 4.50 -22.23
C THR A 145 -4.18 3.65 -22.18
N ILE A 146 -3.89 2.89 -23.23
CA ILE A 146 -2.66 2.08 -23.32
C ILE A 146 -1.42 2.98 -23.24
N PHE A 147 -1.38 4.06 -24.03
CA PHE A 147 -0.24 4.98 -24.01
C PHE A 147 -0.10 5.69 -22.66
N GLY A 148 -1.21 6.10 -22.03
CA GLY A 148 -1.22 6.71 -20.71
C GLY A 148 -0.61 5.80 -19.64
N VAL A 149 -0.97 4.51 -19.62
CA VAL A 149 -0.39 3.54 -18.68
C VAL A 149 1.10 3.33 -18.93
N ILE A 150 1.52 3.11 -20.18
CA ILE A 150 2.93 2.88 -20.52
C ILE A 150 3.77 4.08 -20.08
N LEU A 151 3.31 5.30 -20.36
CA LEU A 151 4.05 6.50 -20.04
C LEU A 151 4.07 6.76 -18.53
N ALA A 152 2.99 6.47 -17.80
CA ALA A 152 2.98 6.50 -16.34
C ALA A 152 4.00 5.52 -15.74
N GLY A 153 4.07 4.29 -16.24
CA GLY A 153 5.06 3.29 -15.80
C GLY A 153 6.50 3.76 -16.02
N THR A 154 6.79 4.31 -17.21
CA THR A 154 8.12 4.90 -17.47
C THR A 154 8.43 6.09 -16.57
N ALA A 155 7.43 6.88 -16.18
CA ALA A 155 7.60 7.99 -15.25
C ALA A 155 7.93 7.48 -13.84
N GLU A 156 7.32 6.37 -13.40
CA GLU A 156 7.65 5.70 -12.14
C GLU A 156 9.11 5.22 -12.10
N GLU A 157 9.55 4.52 -13.14
CA GLU A 157 10.94 4.05 -13.24
C GLU A 157 11.94 5.21 -13.26
N ALA A 158 11.61 6.29 -13.98
CA ALA A 158 12.43 7.49 -14.05
C ALA A 158 12.55 8.19 -12.69
N ALA A 159 11.45 8.25 -11.93
CA ALA A 159 11.41 8.81 -10.57
C ALA A 159 12.30 8.01 -9.62
N LYS A 160 12.22 6.67 -9.65
CA LYS A 160 13.08 5.77 -8.84
C LYS A 160 14.57 5.95 -9.16
N GLN A 161 14.91 6.21 -10.42
CA GLN A 161 16.29 6.47 -10.84
C GLN A 161 16.76 7.92 -10.64
N GLY A 162 15.91 8.82 -10.15
CA GLY A 162 16.23 10.24 -9.98
C GLY A 162 16.48 10.99 -11.30
N LYS A 163 16.05 10.45 -12.43
CA LYS A 163 16.25 11.05 -13.76
C LYS A 163 15.00 11.77 -14.23
N LYS A 164 15.13 13.05 -14.60
CA LYS A 164 14.06 13.80 -15.27
C LYS A 164 14.12 13.57 -16.77
N LEU A 165 13.36 12.59 -17.25
CA LEU A 165 13.25 12.25 -18.67
C LEU A 165 12.09 13.03 -19.32
N ILE A 166 12.36 14.11 -20.04
CA ILE A 166 11.30 14.96 -20.62
C ILE A 166 10.58 14.30 -21.83
N TRP A 167 11.20 13.30 -22.46
CA TRP A 167 10.71 12.73 -23.72
C TRP A 167 9.35 12.03 -23.61
N TYR A 168 9.05 11.37 -22.48
CA TYR A 168 7.74 10.71 -22.30
C TYR A 168 6.60 11.72 -22.15
N GLU A 169 6.86 12.89 -21.54
CA GLU A 169 5.89 13.99 -21.41
C GLU A 169 5.55 14.58 -22.78
N VAL A 170 6.58 14.82 -23.60
CA VAL A 170 6.41 15.31 -24.99
C VAL A 170 5.66 14.28 -25.83
N LEU A 171 5.95 12.99 -25.65
CA LEU A 171 5.25 11.93 -26.36
C LEU A 171 3.76 11.87 -25.99
N LEU A 172 3.43 11.94 -24.70
CA LEU A 172 2.04 11.99 -24.23
C LEU A 172 1.31 13.20 -24.84
N PHE A 173 1.92 14.39 -24.77
CA PHE A 173 1.35 15.61 -25.34
C PHE A 173 1.06 15.46 -26.85
N CYS A 174 2.02 14.94 -27.61
CA CYS A 174 1.84 14.73 -29.05
C CYS A 174 0.73 13.72 -29.35
N LEU A 175 0.65 12.61 -28.61
CA LEU A 175 -0.40 11.59 -28.80
C LEU A 175 -1.79 12.13 -28.46
N SER A 176 -1.91 12.84 -27.35
CA SER A 176 -3.13 13.54 -26.91
C SER A 176 -3.67 14.53 -27.94
N VAL A 177 -2.80 15.20 -28.69
CA VAL A 177 -3.20 16.17 -29.73
C VAL A 177 -3.52 15.47 -31.05
N LEU A 178 -2.66 14.55 -31.49
CA LEU A 178 -2.72 13.99 -32.85
C LEU A 178 -3.78 12.91 -33.01
N LEU A 179 -3.98 12.04 -32.00
CA LEU A 179 -4.90 10.92 -32.11
C LEU A 179 -6.36 11.37 -32.26
N PRO A 180 -6.90 12.31 -31.45
CA PRO A 180 -8.27 12.81 -31.63
C PRO A 180 -8.52 13.37 -33.03
N VAL A 181 -7.59 14.18 -33.55
CA VAL A 181 -7.71 14.80 -34.88
C VAL A 181 -7.69 13.75 -35.99
N THR A 182 -6.81 12.76 -35.87
CA THR A 182 -6.69 11.68 -36.86
C THR A 182 -7.93 10.80 -36.87
N PHE A 183 -8.42 10.37 -35.71
CA PHE A 183 -9.62 9.55 -35.62
C PHE A 183 -10.86 10.31 -36.09
N TYR A 184 -10.98 11.60 -35.76
CA TYR A 184 -12.06 12.44 -36.26
C TYR A 184 -12.05 12.53 -37.80
N TYR A 185 -10.88 12.75 -38.40
CA TYR A 185 -10.72 12.77 -39.85
C TYR A 185 -11.07 11.41 -40.49
N LEU A 186 -10.69 10.29 -39.86
CA LEU A 186 -11.04 8.96 -40.35
C LEU A 186 -12.55 8.67 -40.27
N THR A 187 -13.29 9.33 -39.38
CA THR A 187 -14.75 9.19 -39.26
C THR A 187 -15.49 10.06 -40.26
N TYR A 188 -15.16 11.36 -40.30
CA TYR A 188 -15.97 12.36 -41.00
C TYR A 188 -15.33 12.90 -42.28
N GLN A 189 -14.05 12.59 -42.55
CA GLN A 189 -13.28 13.13 -43.67
C GLN A 189 -13.16 14.67 -43.66
N GLU A 190 -13.38 15.29 -42.50
CA GLU A 190 -13.29 16.74 -42.29
C GLU A 190 -12.23 17.06 -41.23
N VAL A 191 -11.61 18.23 -41.37
CA VAL A 191 -10.64 18.75 -40.40
C VAL A 191 -11.27 19.89 -39.62
N HIS A 192 -11.54 19.66 -38.34
CA HIS A 192 -12.02 20.70 -37.42
C HIS A 192 -10.90 21.15 -36.49
N PHE A 193 -10.38 22.36 -36.73
CA PHE A 193 -9.28 22.94 -35.93
C PHE A 193 -9.62 23.13 -34.44
N VAL A 194 -10.91 23.15 -34.08
CA VAL A 194 -11.35 23.24 -32.68
C VAL A 194 -10.92 22.02 -31.87
N LEU A 195 -10.86 20.82 -32.49
CA LEU A 195 -10.38 19.59 -31.83
C LEU A 195 -8.91 19.70 -31.43
N LEU A 196 -8.11 20.41 -32.23
CA LEU A 196 -6.70 20.63 -31.93
C LEU A 196 -6.51 21.51 -30.70
N LEU A 197 -7.36 22.53 -30.51
CA LEU A 197 -7.34 23.36 -29.29
C LEU A 197 -7.69 22.54 -28.05
N TRP A 198 -8.71 21.67 -28.14
CA TRP A 198 -9.05 20.75 -27.05
C TRP A 198 -7.92 19.76 -26.76
N GLY A 199 -7.32 19.17 -27.80
CA GLY A 199 -6.18 18.26 -27.66
C GLY A 199 -4.96 18.92 -27.02
N ILE A 200 -4.68 20.18 -27.37
CA ILE A 200 -3.59 20.96 -26.72
C ILE A 200 -3.90 21.17 -25.23
N GLY A 201 -5.14 21.52 -24.90
CA GLY A 201 -5.56 21.68 -23.51
C GLY A 201 -5.44 20.38 -22.71
N GLU A 202 -5.92 19.28 -23.26
CA GLU A 202 -5.85 17.94 -22.66
C GLU A 202 -4.38 17.52 -22.48
N GLY A 203 -3.56 17.60 -23.54
CA GLY A 203 -2.15 17.25 -23.49
C GLY A 203 -1.37 18.09 -22.48
N ALA A 204 -1.64 19.40 -22.39
CA ALA A 204 -0.99 20.27 -21.42
C ALA A 204 -1.33 19.87 -19.98
N ILE A 205 -2.59 19.55 -19.68
CA ILE A 205 -3.01 19.08 -18.36
C ILE A 205 -2.39 17.70 -18.06
N SER A 206 -2.30 16.81 -19.04
CA SER A 206 -1.67 15.49 -18.92
C SER A 206 -0.18 15.59 -18.60
N VAL A 207 0.54 16.54 -19.21
CA VAL A 207 1.94 16.84 -18.88
C VAL A 207 2.07 17.41 -17.47
N LEU A 208 1.22 18.37 -17.08
CA LEU A 208 1.23 18.91 -15.71
C LEU A 208 0.95 17.83 -14.66
N TRP A 209 0.05 16.89 -14.97
CA TRP A 209 -0.21 15.74 -14.11
C TRP A 209 1.04 14.88 -13.96
N LEU A 210 1.73 14.49 -15.04
CA LEU A 210 2.95 13.69 -14.95
C LEU A 210 4.11 14.41 -14.24
N GLN A 211 4.19 15.73 -14.38
CA GLN A 211 5.26 16.52 -13.78
C GLN A 211 5.08 16.76 -12.27
N PHE A 212 3.83 16.96 -11.82
CA PHE A 212 3.52 17.37 -10.44
C PHE A 212 2.62 16.38 -9.70
N GLY A 213 1.51 15.97 -10.31
CA GLY A 213 0.52 15.09 -9.67
C GLY A 213 1.06 13.69 -9.45
N TYR A 214 1.58 13.07 -10.52
CA TYR A 214 2.05 11.70 -10.49
C TYR A 214 3.18 11.47 -9.47
N PRO A 215 4.27 12.27 -9.42
CA PRO A 215 5.35 12.06 -8.46
C PRO A 215 4.92 12.31 -7.01
N HIS A 216 3.99 13.26 -6.80
CA HIS A 216 3.46 13.54 -5.47
C HIS A 216 2.66 12.35 -4.92
N PHE A 217 1.75 11.80 -5.73
CA PHE A 217 0.90 10.67 -5.31
C PHE A 217 1.65 9.35 -5.28
N SER A 218 2.61 9.11 -6.19
CA SER A 218 3.44 7.90 -6.16
C SER A 218 4.34 7.87 -4.92
N HIS A 219 4.88 9.02 -4.51
CA HIS A 219 5.61 9.13 -3.25
C HIS A 219 4.71 8.85 -2.04
N LEU A 220 3.48 9.38 -2.02
CA LEU A 220 2.50 9.05 -0.97
C LEU A 220 2.12 7.56 -0.96
N ARG A 221 2.13 6.88 -2.12
CA ARG A 221 1.93 5.43 -2.20
C ARG A 221 3.12 4.68 -1.58
N GLU A 222 4.35 5.07 -1.89
CA GLU A 222 5.56 4.45 -1.31
C GLU A 222 5.71 4.68 0.20
N GLN A 223 5.25 5.83 0.71
CA GLN A 223 5.27 6.14 2.15
C GLN A 223 4.19 5.40 2.96
N GLU A 224 3.24 4.70 2.31
CA GLU A 224 2.10 4.08 3.00
C GLU A 224 2.49 3.17 4.14
N VAL A 225 3.42 2.25 3.89
CA VAL A 225 3.88 1.29 4.90
C VAL A 225 4.55 2.03 6.06
N ASN A 226 5.37 3.03 5.73
CA ASN A 226 6.08 3.85 6.69
C ASN A 226 5.16 4.70 7.59
N ASP A 227 4.04 5.17 7.04
CA ASP A 227 3.02 5.92 7.78
C ASP A 227 2.20 4.98 8.67
N ILE A 228 1.81 3.81 8.13
CA ILE A 228 1.12 2.76 8.91
C ILE A 228 1.97 2.35 10.12
N LEU A 229 3.26 2.09 9.92
CA LEU A 229 4.17 1.68 11.01
C LEU A 229 4.25 2.72 12.13
N THR A 230 4.18 4.01 11.79
CA THR A 230 4.16 5.09 12.79
C THR A 230 2.79 5.26 13.45
N ASP A 231 1.71 5.10 12.69
CA ASP A 231 0.35 5.27 13.19
C ASP A 231 -0.03 4.16 14.18
N ILE A 232 0.40 2.91 13.92
CA ILE A 232 0.02 1.78 14.78
C ILE A 232 0.68 1.84 16.16
N ILE A 233 1.81 2.54 16.33
CA ILE A 233 2.48 2.67 17.64
C ILE A 233 2.06 3.94 18.41
N ASP A 234 1.23 4.79 17.80
CA ASP A 234 0.75 6.02 18.41
C ASP A 234 -0.27 5.73 19.52
N ASP A 235 -0.23 6.50 20.60
CA ASP A 235 -1.10 6.30 21.77
C ASP A 235 -2.59 6.58 21.46
N THR A 236 -2.89 7.23 20.32
CA THR A 236 -4.26 7.41 19.83
C THR A 236 -4.81 6.21 19.07
N TYR A 237 -3.96 5.27 18.65
CA TYR A 237 -4.37 4.11 17.89
C TYR A 237 -5.28 3.18 18.74
N PRO A 238 -6.42 2.69 18.20
CA PRO A 238 -7.38 1.92 18.98
C PRO A 238 -6.78 0.69 19.68
N LEU A 239 -5.91 -0.05 18.99
CA LEU A 239 -5.33 -1.28 19.53
C LEU A 239 -4.33 -1.01 20.66
N VAL A 240 -3.63 0.14 20.60
CA VAL A 240 -2.76 0.60 21.68
C VAL A 240 -3.57 0.90 22.94
N ARG A 241 -4.72 1.56 22.77
CA ARG A 241 -5.66 1.85 23.88
C ARG A 241 -6.27 0.59 24.46
N GLU A 242 -6.61 -0.37 23.60
CA GLU A 242 -7.14 -1.66 24.02
C GLU A 242 -6.12 -2.44 24.87
N LEU A 243 -4.86 -2.52 24.42
CA LEU A 243 -3.78 -3.14 25.19
C LEU A 243 -3.56 -2.44 26.54
N SER A 244 -3.57 -1.10 26.55
CA SER A 244 -3.41 -0.29 27.77
C SER A 244 -4.55 -0.52 28.78
N ASN A 245 -5.78 -0.66 28.29
CA ASN A 245 -6.96 -0.97 29.11
C ASN A 245 -6.95 -2.42 29.62
N PHE A 246 -6.44 -3.36 28.81
CA PHE A 246 -6.31 -4.76 29.18
C PHE A 246 -5.26 -4.96 30.29
N SER A 247 -4.04 -4.44 30.08
CA SER A 247 -2.97 -4.52 31.08
C SER A 247 -1.97 -3.38 30.92
N LYS A 248 -1.88 -2.53 31.95
CA LYS A 248 -0.87 -1.46 32.02
C LYS A 248 0.55 -2.00 32.02
N GLN A 249 0.77 -3.17 32.63
CA GLN A 249 2.09 -3.80 32.69
C GLN A 249 2.54 -4.27 31.30
N GLU A 250 1.66 -4.97 30.57
CA GLU A 250 1.96 -5.43 29.20
C GLU A 250 2.15 -4.24 28.24
N TYR A 251 1.36 -3.17 28.40
CA TYR A 251 1.56 -1.95 27.63
C TYR A 251 2.91 -1.29 27.91
N GLN A 252 3.33 -1.17 29.18
CA GLN A 252 4.64 -0.62 29.53
C GLN A 252 5.78 -1.48 29.00
N HIS A 253 5.66 -2.80 29.10
CA HIS A 253 6.60 -3.76 28.54
C HIS A 253 6.72 -3.60 27.02
N ALA A 254 5.60 -3.59 26.30
CA ALA A 254 5.55 -3.38 24.85
C ALA A 254 6.20 -2.05 24.43
N ARG A 255 5.94 -0.96 25.15
CA ARG A 255 6.59 0.35 24.91
C ARG A 255 8.10 0.29 25.10
N ARG A 256 8.58 -0.44 26.10
CA ARG A 256 10.03 -0.60 26.36
C ARG A 256 10.69 -1.41 25.26
N VAL A 257 10.14 -2.58 24.92
CA VAL A 257 10.66 -3.43 23.83
C VAL A 257 10.66 -2.69 22.50
N SER A 258 9.57 -1.98 22.17
CA SER A 258 9.46 -1.16 20.96
C SER A 258 10.59 -0.12 20.82
N ARG A 259 10.88 0.65 21.88
CA ARG A 259 11.92 1.70 21.87
C ARG A 259 13.34 1.13 21.76
N LEU A 260 13.61 0.06 22.51
CA LEU A 260 14.90 -0.61 22.49
C LEU A 260 15.16 -1.27 21.13
N ALA A 261 14.16 -1.98 20.58
CA ALA A 261 14.26 -2.60 19.26
C ALA A 261 14.50 -1.56 18.15
N ALA A 262 13.81 -0.42 18.18
CA ALA A 262 14.02 0.68 17.23
C ALA A 262 15.46 1.22 17.29
N SER A 263 16.01 1.37 18.50
CA SER A 263 17.35 1.92 18.68
C SER A 263 18.45 0.92 18.29
N CYS A 264 18.24 -0.37 18.57
CA CYS A 264 19.08 -1.45 18.07
C CYS A 264 19.09 -1.51 16.54
N ALA A 265 17.93 -1.34 15.90
CA ALA A 265 17.81 -1.29 14.46
C ALA A 265 18.59 -0.11 13.86
N ARG A 266 18.49 1.09 14.46
CA ARG A 266 19.27 2.27 14.06
C ARG A 266 20.77 1.99 14.06
N VAL A 267 21.26 1.38 15.14
CA VAL A 267 22.69 1.09 15.31
C VAL A 267 23.17 -0.02 14.36
N ALA A 268 22.31 -0.99 14.05
CA ALA A 268 22.57 -2.05 13.10
C ALA A 268 22.43 -1.63 11.62
N GLY A 269 21.75 -0.51 11.34
CA GLY A 269 21.38 -0.07 9.99
C GLY A 269 20.20 -0.86 9.40
N ALA A 270 19.31 -1.37 10.26
CA ALA A 270 18.07 -2.06 9.90
C ALA A 270 16.86 -1.12 9.94
N ASP A 271 15.66 -1.59 9.58
CA ASP A 271 14.45 -0.75 9.61
C ASP A 271 13.96 -0.48 11.04
N GLU A 272 14.19 0.75 11.49
CA GLU A 272 13.77 1.26 12.81
C GLU A 272 12.26 1.17 13.03
N LYS A 273 11.46 1.53 12.01
CA LYS A 273 10.00 1.63 12.15
C LYS A 273 9.36 0.25 12.25
N THR A 274 9.84 -0.69 11.42
CA THR A 274 9.39 -2.09 11.47
C THR A 274 9.76 -2.72 12.81
N CYS A 275 10.99 -2.51 13.31
CA CYS A 275 11.39 -3.00 14.63
C CYS A 275 10.57 -2.38 15.77
N ALA A 276 10.27 -1.07 15.70
CA ALA A 276 9.46 -0.38 16.69
C ALA A 276 8.03 -0.96 16.76
N ALA A 277 7.39 -1.10 15.59
CA ALA A 277 6.04 -1.64 15.49
C ALA A 277 5.97 -3.12 15.91
N ALA A 278 6.87 -3.94 15.37
CA ALA A 278 6.91 -5.36 15.70
C ALA A 278 7.24 -5.59 17.18
N GLY A 279 8.22 -4.86 17.73
CA GLY A 279 8.56 -4.92 19.15
C GLY A 279 7.43 -4.45 20.08
N PHE A 280 6.50 -3.62 19.60
CA PHE A 280 5.29 -3.26 20.35
C PHE A 280 4.23 -4.38 20.30
N TYR A 281 4.03 -5.00 19.13
CA TYR A 281 2.90 -5.89 18.86
C TYR A 281 3.20 -7.39 18.94
N TYR A 282 4.44 -7.82 19.09
CA TYR A 282 4.81 -9.24 19.10
C TYR A 282 4.04 -10.10 20.12
N ARG A 283 3.60 -9.52 21.25
CA ARG A 283 2.80 -10.19 22.29
C ARG A 283 1.32 -9.84 22.31
N ILE A 284 0.80 -9.20 21.25
CA ILE A 284 -0.59 -8.71 21.22
C ILE A 284 -1.63 -9.82 21.39
N GLY A 285 -1.29 -11.07 21.05
CA GLY A 285 -2.16 -12.24 21.20
C GLY A 285 -2.58 -12.55 22.65
N ILE A 286 -1.92 -11.98 23.66
CA ILE A 286 -2.32 -12.12 25.08
C ILE A 286 -3.77 -11.65 25.31
N MET A 287 -4.27 -10.71 24.50
CA MET A 287 -5.64 -10.19 24.65
C MET A 287 -6.72 -11.22 24.28
N GLU A 288 -6.41 -12.19 23.41
CA GLU A 288 -7.36 -13.23 22.99
C GLU A 288 -7.08 -14.61 23.59
N GLY A 289 -5.85 -14.85 24.06
CA GLY A 289 -5.45 -16.09 24.72
C GLY A 289 -4.63 -17.05 23.86
N GLU A 290 -4.34 -18.23 24.42
CA GLU A 290 -3.47 -19.23 23.79
C GLU A 290 -4.13 -19.93 22.57
N PRO A 291 -3.36 -20.25 21.52
CA PRO A 291 -1.92 -19.99 21.33
C PRO A 291 -1.61 -18.52 20.99
N LEU A 292 -0.67 -17.91 21.74
CA LEU A 292 -0.39 -16.46 21.69
C LEU A 292 0.06 -15.99 20.29
N THR A 293 0.91 -16.76 19.63
CA THR A 293 1.45 -16.43 18.30
C THR A 293 0.34 -16.40 17.24
N GLU A 294 -0.55 -17.41 17.21
CA GLU A 294 -1.64 -17.45 16.23
C GLU A 294 -2.70 -16.37 16.51
N SER A 295 -3.03 -16.13 17.78
CA SER A 295 -3.89 -15.02 18.19
C SER A 295 -3.28 -13.67 17.80
N GLY A 296 -1.98 -13.48 18.00
CA GLY A 296 -1.27 -12.26 17.60
C GLY A 296 -1.29 -12.03 16.10
N ILE A 297 -1.03 -13.07 15.31
CA ILE A 297 -1.14 -13.02 13.84
C ILE A 297 -2.56 -12.66 13.41
N ARG A 298 -3.58 -13.26 14.04
CA ARG A 298 -4.99 -12.97 13.76
C ARG A 298 -5.32 -11.49 13.96
N ILE A 299 -4.99 -10.93 15.13
CA ILE A 299 -5.23 -9.52 15.44
C ILE A 299 -4.50 -8.62 14.42
N ALA A 300 -3.23 -8.91 14.13
CA ALA A 300 -2.45 -8.10 13.19
C ALA A 300 -3.02 -8.14 11.76
N GLN A 301 -3.51 -9.30 11.30
CA GLN A 301 -4.17 -9.45 10.00
C GLN A 301 -5.52 -8.73 9.94
N GLU A 302 -6.34 -8.81 10.98
CA GLU A 302 -7.63 -8.11 11.06
C GLU A 302 -7.48 -6.59 10.99
N HIS A 303 -6.36 -6.07 11.51
CA HIS A 303 -6.02 -4.67 11.45
C HIS A 303 -5.21 -4.24 10.21
N CYS A 304 -4.85 -5.18 9.32
CA CYS A 304 -4.03 -4.99 8.12
C CYS A 304 -2.65 -4.40 8.42
N PHE A 305 -1.94 -4.98 9.39
CA PHE A 305 -0.55 -4.63 9.66
C PHE A 305 0.38 -5.05 8.51
N PRO A 306 1.50 -4.35 8.30
CA PRO A 306 2.47 -4.73 7.27
C PRO A 306 2.96 -6.17 7.40
N GLU A 307 3.21 -6.83 6.27
CA GLU A 307 3.65 -8.24 6.23
C GLU A 307 4.90 -8.50 7.07
N ASP A 308 5.87 -7.58 7.06
CA ASP A 308 7.08 -7.71 7.88
C ASP A 308 6.79 -7.74 9.39
N VAL A 309 5.81 -6.93 9.85
CA VAL A 309 5.38 -6.94 11.26
C VAL A 309 4.71 -8.26 11.60
N ILE A 310 3.83 -8.77 10.74
CA ILE A 310 3.15 -10.06 10.93
C ILE A 310 4.16 -11.21 10.94
N ARG A 311 5.16 -11.16 10.06
CA ARG A 311 6.25 -12.14 10.03
C ARG A 311 7.01 -12.17 11.35
N ILE A 312 7.40 -11.01 11.88
CA ILE A 312 8.10 -10.93 13.18
C ILE A 312 7.19 -11.44 14.32
N ILE A 313 5.90 -11.11 14.31
CA ILE A 313 4.92 -11.67 15.28
C ILE A 313 4.83 -13.20 15.17
N SER A 314 5.04 -13.79 14.00
CA SER A 314 5.01 -15.24 13.84
C SER A 314 6.29 -15.97 14.28
N GLU A 315 7.42 -15.27 14.30
CA GLU A 315 8.76 -15.83 14.53
C GLU A 315 9.34 -15.51 15.92
N TYR A 316 8.76 -14.55 16.66
CA TYR A 316 9.41 -14.00 17.87
C TYR A 316 9.70 -15.02 18.97
N ASP A 317 9.00 -16.15 18.98
CA ASP A 317 9.17 -17.19 19.99
C ASP A 317 10.33 -18.12 19.66
N GLY A 318 10.78 -18.17 18.40
CA GLY A 318 11.88 -18.99 17.94
C GLY A 318 11.61 -20.51 17.95
N GLU A 319 10.50 -20.96 18.53
CA GLU A 319 10.12 -22.38 18.64
C GLU A 319 9.48 -22.92 17.36
N THR A 320 8.61 -22.13 16.73
CA THR A 320 7.88 -22.50 15.49
C THR A 320 8.71 -22.28 14.24
N ALA A 321 9.41 -21.14 14.19
CA ALA A 321 10.33 -20.76 13.11
C ALA A 321 11.43 -19.86 13.68
N PRO A 322 12.70 -20.03 13.25
CA PRO A 322 13.77 -19.12 13.62
C PRO A 322 13.57 -17.74 12.95
N PRO A 323 14.15 -16.66 13.52
CA PRO A 323 14.13 -15.33 12.91
C PRO A 323 14.68 -15.34 11.49
N SER A 324 13.85 -14.90 10.52
CA SER A 324 14.19 -14.90 9.09
C SER A 324 14.75 -13.58 8.57
N SER A 325 14.70 -12.52 9.38
CA SER A 325 15.14 -11.17 9.02
C SER A 325 15.91 -10.51 10.16
N ILE A 326 16.71 -9.49 9.83
CA ILE A 326 17.52 -8.72 10.80
C ILE A 326 16.60 -8.11 11.86
N GLU A 327 15.46 -7.56 11.43
CA GLU A 327 14.44 -6.97 12.29
C GLU A 327 13.84 -8.01 13.26
N SER A 328 13.53 -9.22 12.77
CA SER A 328 13.04 -10.33 13.59
C SER A 328 14.07 -10.75 14.65
N ALA A 329 15.35 -10.85 14.27
CA ALA A 329 16.43 -11.17 15.20
C ALA A 329 16.59 -10.10 16.29
N ILE A 330 16.51 -8.81 15.92
CA ILE A 330 16.58 -7.70 16.87
C ILE A 330 15.44 -7.77 17.87
N VAL A 331 14.19 -7.97 17.41
CA VAL A 331 13.02 -8.06 18.30
C VAL A 331 13.15 -9.26 19.25
N HIS A 332 13.60 -10.42 18.74
CA HIS A 332 13.84 -11.60 19.57
C HIS A 332 14.91 -11.35 20.66
N MET A 333 16.07 -10.76 20.29
CA MET A 333 17.14 -10.40 21.22
C MET A 333 16.66 -9.47 22.33
N VAL A 334 15.97 -8.39 21.96
CA VAL A 334 15.49 -7.37 22.90
C VAL A 334 14.43 -7.97 23.82
N ASN A 335 13.47 -8.73 23.29
CA ASN A 335 12.44 -9.41 24.09
C ASN A 335 13.06 -10.36 25.12
N GLY A 336 13.97 -11.24 24.70
CA GLY A 336 14.62 -12.20 25.60
C GLY A 336 15.40 -11.51 26.71
N LEU A 337 16.08 -10.40 26.39
CA LEU A 337 16.80 -9.60 27.36
C LEU A 337 15.86 -8.89 28.35
N VAL A 338 14.85 -8.17 27.85
CA VAL A 338 13.88 -7.45 28.69
C VAL A 338 13.15 -8.41 29.62
N LYS A 339 12.70 -9.57 29.12
CA LYS A 339 12.05 -10.61 29.95
C LYS A 339 12.97 -11.08 31.08
N LYS A 340 14.24 -11.41 30.78
CA LYS A 340 15.18 -11.84 31.81
C LYS A 340 15.39 -10.75 32.87
N ILE A 341 15.57 -9.49 32.45
CA ILE A 341 15.76 -8.37 33.36
C ILE A 341 14.53 -8.13 34.25
N GLU A 342 13.31 -8.20 33.71
CA GLU A 342 12.06 -8.02 34.47
C GLU A 342 11.82 -9.12 35.51
N VAL A 343 12.35 -10.32 35.29
CA VAL A 343 12.29 -11.42 36.26
C VAL A 343 13.31 -11.25 37.38
N PHE A 344 14.41 -10.53 37.16
CA PHE A 344 15.41 -10.31 38.20
C PHE A 344 14.97 -9.22 39.19
N ASP A 345 14.94 -9.56 40.48
CA ASP A 345 14.66 -8.60 41.54
C ASP A 345 15.63 -7.41 41.53
N SER A 346 15.12 -6.23 41.92
CA SER A 346 15.89 -4.97 42.04
C SER A 346 17.20 -5.10 42.84
N TYR A 347 17.27 -6.06 43.77
CA TYR A 347 18.46 -6.36 44.56
C TYR A 347 19.56 -7.07 43.75
N THR A 348 19.19 -7.95 42.83
CA THR A 348 20.12 -8.69 41.95
C THR A 348 20.69 -7.79 40.85
N MET A 349 19.87 -6.82 40.40
CA MET A 349 20.21 -5.82 39.39
C MET A 349 20.83 -4.54 39.99
N ALA A 350 21.22 -4.54 41.26
CA ALA A 350 21.71 -3.33 41.95
C ALA A 350 23.13 -2.88 41.56
N SER A 351 23.90 -3.72 40.85
CA SER A 351 25.26 -3.43 40.40
C SER A 351 25.34 -3.41 38.88
N GLU A 352 25.89 -2.35 38.29
CA GLU A 352 26.14 -2.22 36.85
C GLU A 352 26.88 -3.45 36.30
N TRP A 353 27.85 -3.99 37.04
CA TRP A 353 28.59 -5.18 36.63
C TRP A 353 27.72 -6.45 36.49
N ASN A 354 26.71 -6.61 37.35
CA ASN A 354 25.77 -7.73 37.24
C ASN A 354 24.86 -7.56 36.02
N GLN A 355 24.50 -6.33 35.67
CA GLN A 355 23.65 -6.00 34.53
C GLN A 355 24.36 -6.32 33.21
N ASP A 356 25.59 -5.82 33.05
CA ASP A 356 26.43 -6.09 31.89
C ASP A 356 26.61 -7.59 31.68
N MET A 357 26.90 -8.33 32.75
CA MET A 357 27.10 -9.77 32.69
C MET A 357 25.83 -10.50 32.22
N VAL A 358 24.65 -10.13 32.72
CA VAL A 358 23.38 -10.73 32.29
C VAL A 358 23.11 -10.45 30.81
N ILE A 359 23.38 -9.23 30.35
CA ILE A 359 23.23 -8.84 28.94
C ILE A 359 24.17 -9.67 28.06
N TYR A 360 25.46 -9.72 28.40
CA TYR A 360 26.46 -10.50 27.65
C TYR A 360 26.13 -11.99 27.63
N GLN A 361 25.80 -12.60 28.77
CA GLN A 361 25.47 -14.02 28.85
C GLN A 361 24.25 -14.34 27.97
N THR A 362 23.18 -13.56 28.12
CA THR A 362 21.93 -13.79 27.39
C THR A 362 22.12 -13.67 25.88
N LEU A 363 22.77 -12.62 25.41
CA LEU A 363 22.96 -12.41 23.97
C LEU A 363 23.94 -13.41 23.37
N ASN A 364 25.00 -13.80 24.11
CA ASN A 364 25.94 -14.81 23.65
C ASN A 364 25.32 -16.22 23.64
N GLU A 365 24.45 -16.56 24.60
CA GLU A 365 23.67 -17.82 24.60
C GLU A 365 22.80 -17.92 23.34
N TYR A 366 22.06 -16.86 23.00
CA TYR A 366 21.25 -16.83 21.79
C TYR A 366 22.09 -16.85 20.50
N SER A 367 23.24 -16.17 20.47
CA SER A 367 24.12 -16.26 19.30
C SER A 367 24.75 -17.65 19.17
N ALA A 368 25.10 -18.31 20.27
CA ALA A 368 25.73 -19.63 20.27
C ALA A 368 24.75 -20.76 19.89
N SER A 369 23.44 -20.55 20.07
CA SER A 369 22.42 -21.53 19.65
C SER A 369 22.23 -21.60 18.13
N GLY A 370 22.79 -20.65 17.36
CA GLY A 370 22.64 -20.58 15.90
C GLY A 370 21.27 -20.07 15.44
N ILE A 371 20.43 -19.58 16.35
CA ILE A 371 19.05 -19.16 16.03
C ILE A 371 19.00 -18.01 15.02
N TYR A 372 20.05 -17.19 14.92
CA TYR A 372 20.12 -16.03 14.03
C TYR A 372 20.78 -16.32 12.67
N ASP A 373 21.22 -17.55 12.39
CA ASP A 373 21.99 -17.88 11.18
C ASP A 373 21.22 -17.61 9.88
N GLN A 374 19.88 -17.69 9.93
CA GLN A 374 18.99 -17.48 8.79
C GLN A 374 18.48 -16.03 8.67
N SER A 375 18.78 -15.18 9.66
CA SER A 375 18.23 -13.82 9.74
C SER A 375 18.97 -12.78 8.89
N GLY A 376 20.17 -13.10 8.41
CA GLY A 376 21.07 -12.14 7.76
C GLY A 376 21.78 -11.18 8.72
N LEU A 377 21.62 -11.35 10.05
CA LEU A 377 22.31 -10.57 11.06
C LEU A 377 23.81 -10.89 11.07
N GLY A 378 24.63 -9.98 10.53
CA GLY A 378 26.08 -10.13 10.55
C GLY A 378 26.68 -9.96 11.96
N MET A 379 27.83 -10.60 12.22
CA MET A 379 28.54 -10.48 13.51
C MET A 379 28.82 -9.02 13.90
N ASN A 380 29.16 -8.15 12.93
CA ASN A 380 29.37 -6.72 13.20
C ASN A 380 28.09 -6.05 13.74
N MET A 381 26.93 -6.33 13.13
CA MET A 381 25.64 -5.81 13.58
C MET A 381 25.32 -6.32 14.99
N PHE A 382 25.52 -7.61 15.25
CA PHE A 382 25.31 -8.21 16.56
C PHE A 382 26.18 -7.55 17.65
N LEU A 383 27.47 -7.34 17.37
CA LEU A 383 28.39 -6.69 18.32
C LEU A 383 27.94 -5.25 18.63
N LYS A 384 27.55 -4.48 17.61
CA LYS A 384 27.04 -3.12 17.80
C LYS A 384 25.76 -3.08 18.61
N ILE A 385 24.80 -3.98 18.33
CA ILE A 385 23.56 -4.10 19.11
C ILE A 385 23.89 -4.44 20.56
N ARG A 386 24.78 -5.40 20.79
CA ARG A 386 25.19 -5.82 22.13
C ARG A 386 25.85 -4.69 22.91
N GLU A 387 26.79 -3.96 22.30
CA GLU A 387 27.44 -2.80 22.90
C GLU A 387 26.43 -1.68 23.20
N TYR A 388 25.46 -1.46 22.31
CA TYR A 388 24.41 -0.50 22.53
C TYR A 388 23.55 -0.85 23.75
N LEU A 389 23.06 -2.09 23.83
CA LEU A 389 22.21 -2.57 24.93
C LEU A 389 22.90 -2.52 26.29
N VAL A 390 24.22 -2.73 26.33
CA VAL A 390 25.03 -2.62 27.56
C VAL A 390 25.16 -1.17 28.03
N ASN A 391 25.36 -0.23 27.10
CA ASN A 391 25.57 1.18 27.45
C ASN A 391 24.27 1.96 27.71
N GLU A 392 23.11 1.34 27.53
CA GLU A 392 21.84 2.04 27.55
C GLU A 392 21.24 2.09 28.96
N GLU A 393 21.35 3.25 29.63
CA GLU A 393 20.84 3.48 30.99
C GLU A 393 19.32 3.31 31.12
N THR A 394 18.59 3.40 30.00
CA THR A 394 17.11 3.31 29.93
C THR A 394 16.53 1.91 30.13
N PHE A 395 17.36 0.88 30.36
CA PHE A 395 16.87 -0.45 30.74
C PHE A 395 16.15 -0.47 32.09
N PHE A 396 16.53 0.43 33.00
CA PHE A 396 16.22 0.30 34.44
C PHE A 396 15.24 1.34 34.99
N PHE A 397 14.81 2.31 34.17
CA PHE A 397 13.88 3.38 34.58
C PHE A 397 12.55 3.35 33.83
#